data_AF-A0A7L3R1Q4-F1
#
_entry.id   AF-A0A7L3R1Q4-F1
#
_cell.length_a   1.000
_cell.length_b   1.000
_cell.length_c   1.000
_cell.angle_alpha   90.00
_cell.angle_beta   90.00
_cell.angle_gamma   90.00
#
_symmetry.space_group_name_H-M   'P 1'
#
loop_
_entity.id
_entity.type
_entity.pdbx_description
1 polymer ?
#
loop_
_entity_poly.entity_id
_entity_poly.type
_entity_poly.pdbx_seq_one_letter_code
_entity_poly.pdbx_strand_id
1 'polypeptide(L)'
;AVEGTELLQKLYNLLEAKGFQTRLEGVALLLDLCKTSPQLISTNIVQIFDYFVLRIADSHKRVKQRALDVLAEITGILEDALSPVIIPLVEGITKNLNSKDPGVHAA
;
A
#
# COMPACT_ATOMS: atom_id res chain seq x y z
N ALA A 1 1.52 23.03 -2.95
CA ALA A 1 2.81 22.38 -2.64
C ALA A 1 2.92 21.97 -1.17
N VAL A 2 2.46 22.78 -0.20
CA VAL A 2 2.46 22.43 1.24
C VAL A 2 1.46 21.32 1.59
N GLU A 3 0.22 21.42 1.09
CA GLU A 3 -0.85 20.44 1.39
C GLU A 3 -0.51 19.00 0.98
N GLY A 4 0.09 18.80 -0.20
CA GLY A 4 0.50 17.47 -0.66
C GLY A 4 1.57 16.84 0.23
N THR A 5 2.47 17.65 0.79
CA THR A 5 3.52 17.19 1.70
C THR A 5 2.92 16.76 3.05
N GLU A 6 1.94 17.51 3.57
CA GLU A 6 1.23 17.15 4.81
C GLU A 6 0.42 15.86 4.66
N LEU A 7 -0.25 15.67 3.51
CA LEU A 7 -0.97 14.43 3.21
C LEU A 7 -0.03 13.22 3.15
N LEU A 8 1.13 13.35 2.50
CA LEU A 8 2.13 12.29 2.43
C LEU A 8 2.70 11.98 3.82
N GLN A 9 3.03 13.00 4.62
CA GLN A 9 3.52 12.77 5.98
C GLN A 9 2.48 12.06 6.85
N LYS A 10 1.20 12.44 6.71
CA LYS A 10 0.11 11.74 7.38
C LYS A 10 0.02 10.28 6.92
N LEU A 11 0.11 10.02 5.62
CA LEU A 11 0.12 8.67 5.07
C LEU A 11 1.26 7.83 5.66
N TYR A 12 2.49 8.36 5.66
CA TYR A 12 3.67 7.65 6.19
C TYR A 12 3.53 7.34 7.68
N ASN A 13 2.98 8.25 8.48
CA ASN A 13 2.75 8.02 9.91
C ASN A 13 1.65 6.98 10.19
N LEU A 14 0.68 6.80 9.28
CA LEU A 14 -0.41 5.84 9.42
C LEU A 14 -0.02 4.42 8.98
N LEU A 15 0.66 4.30 7.84
CA LEU A 15 1.60 3.19 7.59
C LEU A 15 2.65 3.25 8.73
N GLU A 16 3.58 2.34 8.99
CA GLU A 16 4.53 2.44 10.14
C GLU A 16 3.92 2.45 11.58
N ALA A 17 2.67 2.86 11.81
CA ALA A 17 2.05 2.90 13.12
C ALA A 17 2.08 1.53 13.82
N LYS A 18 2.31 1.53 15.13
CA LYS A 18 2.36 0.30 15.93
C LYS A 18 1.01 -0.44 15.98
N GLY A 19 -0.09 0.33 16.06
CA GLY A 19 -1.45 -0.20 16.12
C GLY A 19 -1.95 -0.68 14.76
N PHE A 20 -2.50 -1.89 14.69
CA PHE A 20 -2.98 -2.44 13.41
C PHE A 20 -4.17 -1.67 12.84
N GLN A 21 -5.03 -1.07 13.68
CA GLN A 21 -6.14 -0.24 13.24
C GLN A 21 -5.64 1.01 12.51
N THR A 22 -4.65 1.69 13.07
CA THR A 22 -4.03 2.86 12.44
C THR A 22 -3.35 2.50 11.11
N ARG A 23 -2.74 1.30 11.03
CA ARG A 23 -2.23 0.80 9.74
C ARG A 23 -3.32 0.53 8.71
N LEU A 24 -4.49 0.05 9.12
CA LEU A 24 -5.65 -0.09 8.22
C LEU A 24 -6.12 1.28 7.71
N GLU A 25 -6.12 2.31 8.55
CA GLU A 25 -6.42 3.68 8.14
C GLU A 25 -5.40 4.19 7.12
N GLY A 26 -4.11 3.89 7.32
CA GLY A 26 -3.07 4.24 6.34
C GLY A 26 -3.27 3.55 4.99
N VAL A 27 -3.60 2.26 4.99
CA VAL A 27 -3.91 1.51 3.76
C VAL A 27 -5.17 2.06 3.07
N ALA A 28 -6.20 2.43 3.84
CA ALA A 28 -7.40 3.06 3.30
C ALA A 28 -7.14 4.45 2.71
N LEU A 29 -6.31 5.27 3.38
CA LEU A 29 -5.90 6.58 2.88
C LEU A 29 -5.07 6.47 1.59
N LEU A 30 -4.18 5.47 1.48
CA LEU A 30 -3.44 5.22 0.24
C LEU A 30 -4.39 5.01 -0.93
N LEU A 31 -5.40 4.15 -0.76
CA LEU A 31 -6.39 3.89 -1.81
C LEU A 31 -7.13 5.18 -2.21
N ASP A 32 -7.58 5.96 -1.23
CA ASP A 32 -8.27 7.22 -1.47
C ASP A 32 -7.40 8.21 -2.24
N LEU A 33 -6.13 8.35 -1.88
CA LEU A 33 -5.18 9.22 -2.59
C LEU A 33 -4.86 8.71 -4.00
N CYS A 34 -4.81 7.40 -4.23
CA CYS A 34 -4.67 6.86 -5.60
C CYS A 34 -5.86 7.27 -6.47
N LYS A 35 -7.08 7.26 -5.92
CA LYS A 35 -8.30 7.63 -6.65
C LYS A 35 -8.45 9.13 -6.86
N THR A 36 -8.13 9.93 -5.84
CA THR A 36 -8.41 11.37 -5.83
C THR A 36 -7.23 12.21 -6.34
N SER A 37 -6.01 11.72 -6.14
CA SER A 37 -4.75 12.44 -6.40
C SER A 37 -3.67 11.51 -7.00
N PRO A 38 -3.94 10.76 -8.09
CA PRO A 38 -3.00 9.78 -8.64
C PRO A 38 -1.63 10.38 -8.98
N GLN A 39 -1.58 11.64 -9.45
CA GLN A 39 -0.31 12.30 -9.76
C GLN A 39 0.58 12.55 -8.53
N LEU A 40 -0.02 12.81 -7.36
CA LEU A 40 0.73 12.94 -6.10
C LEU A 40 1.37 11.60 -5.74
N ILE A 41 0.63 10.50 -5.93
CA ILE A 41 1.11 9.14 -5.68
C ILE A 41 2.21 8.77 -6.67
N SER A 42 1.98 8.93 -7.97
CA SER A 42 2.96 8.61 -9.01
C SER A 42 4.28 9.37 -8.83
N THR A 43 4.21 10.64 -8.44
CA THR A 43 5.41 11.46 -8.19
C THR A 43 6.23 10.97 -6.99
N ASN A 44 5.60 10.33 -6.00
CA ASN A 44 6.23 9.89 -4.76
C ASN A 44 6.23 8.37 -4.61
N ILE A 45 6.06 7.65 -5.72
CA ILE A 45 5.71 6.23 -5.73
C ILE A 45 6.73 5.37 -5.01
N VAL A 46 8.02 5.64 -5.18
CA VAL A 46 9.11 4.87 -4.54
C VAL A 46 9.00 4.95 -3.03
N GLN A 47 8.96 6.15 -2.46
CA GLN A 47 8.90 6.33 -1.01
C GLN A 47 7.58 5.79 -0.43
N ILE A 48 6.45 6.03 -1.08
CA ILE A 48 5.16 5.48 -0.64
C ILE A 48 5.22 3.95 -0.59
N PHE A 49 5.81 3.33 -1.61
CA PHE A 49 5.90 1.88 -1.67
C PHE A 49 6.88 1.31 -0.66
N ASP A 50 7.97 2.00 -0.30
CA ASP A 50 8.85 1.59 0.82
C ASP A 50 8.07 1.33 2.11
N TYR A 51 7.03 2.14 2.39
CA TYR A 51 6.13 1.92 3.53
C TYR A 51 5.02 0.89 3.25
N PHE A 52 4.52 0.84 2.02
CA PHE A 52 3.38 -0.02 1.66
C PHE A 52 3.73 -1.50 1.52
N VAL A 53 4.92 -1.86 1.00
CA VAL A 53 5.35 -3.28 0.96
C VAL A 53 5.41 -3.91 2.35
N LEU A 54 5.71 -3.12 3.39
CA LEU A 54 5.64 -3.59 4.78
C LEU A 54 4.22 -3.95 5.22
N ARG A 55 3.18 -3.40 4.58
CA ARG A 55 1.77 -3.75 4.82
C ARG A 55 1.36 -5.00 4.05
N ILE A 56 1.88 -5.19 2.84
CA ILE A 56 1.74 -6.46 2.09
C ILE A 56 2.36 -7.63 2.88
N ALA A 57 3.46 -7.37 3.59
CA ALA A 57 4.13 -8.34 4.46
C ALA A 57 3.70 -8.27 5.93
N ASP A 58 2.59 -7.59 6.27
CA ASP A 58 2.26 -7.30 7.68
C ASP A 58 2.05 -8.56 8.52
N SER A 59 2.47 -8.51 9.79
CA SER A 59 2.23 -9.57 10.77
C SER A 59 0.73 -9.74 11.09
N HIS A 60 -0.05 -8.67 10.99
CA HIS A 60 -1.47 -8.68 11.27
C HIS A 60 -2.26 -9.03 10.00
N LYS A 61 -2.92 -10.19 10.01
CA LYS A 61 -3.60 -10.76 8.83
C LYS A 61 -4.59 -9.81 8.16
N ARG A 62 -5.40 -9.07 8.93
CA ARG A 62 -6.37 -8.11 8.36
C ARG A 62 -5.69 -6.94 7.65
N VAL A 63 -4.52 -6.49 8.14
CA VAL A 63 -3.77 -5.40 7.50
C VAL A 63 -3.19 -5.91 6.19
N LYS A 64 -2.59 -7.11 6.24
CA LYS A 64 -2.06 -7.80 5.06
C LYS A 64 -3.10 -8.00 3.97
N GLN A 65 -4.23 -8.60 4.30
CA GLN A 65 -5.32 -8.83 3.33
C GLN A 65 -5.78 -7.50 2.73
N ARG A 66 -6.05 -6.50 3.59
CA ARG A 66 -6.50 -5.19 3.09
C ARG A 66 -5.46 -4.52 2.19
N ALA A 67 -4.17 -4.70 2.45
CA ALA A 67 -3.11 -4.19 1.59
C ALA A 67 -3.06 -4.91 0.24
N LEU A 68 -3.28 -6.23 0.20
CA LEU A 68 -3.39 -6.98 -1.06
C LEU A 68 -4.61 -6.55 -1.87
N ASP A 69 -5.79 -6.42 -1.24
CA ASP A 69 -7.00 -5.92 -1.90
C ASP A 69 -6.76 -4.52 -2.51
N VAL A 70 -6.11 -3.63 -1.76
CA VAL A 70 -5.78 -2.29 -2.25
C VAL A 70 -4.76 -2.34 -3.38
N LEU A 71 -3.75 -3.22 -3.32
CA LEU A 71 -2.79 -3.38 -4.41
C LEU A 71 -3.49 -3.78 -5.71
N ALA A 72 -4.40 -4.76 -5.64
CA ALA A 72 -5.18 -5.19 -6.80
C ALA A 72 -6.00 -4.03 -7.39
N GLU A 73 -6.62 -3.21 -6.54
CA GLU A 73 -7.43 -2.06 -6.96
C GLU A 73 -6.60 -0.93 -7.58
N ILE A 74 -5.45 -0.57 -6.98
CA ILE A 74 -4.63 0.55 -7.47
C ILE A 74 -3.76 0.19 -8.68
N THR A 75 -3.60 -1.11 -8.99
CA THR A 75 -2.79 -1.54 -10.14
C THR A 75 -3.32 -0.95 -11.45
N GLY A 76 -4.64 -0.96 -11.66
CA GLY A 76 -5.27 -0.35 -12.83
C GLY A 76 -5.37 1.18 -12.77
N ILE A 77 -5.09 1.80 -11.63
CA ILE A 77 -5.13 3.28 -11.46
C ILE A 77 -3.75 3.88 -11.75
N LEU A 78 -2.70 3.23 -11.25
CA LEU A 78 -1.33 3.73 -11.32
C LEU A 78 -0.61 3.26 -12.57
N GLU A 79 -1.02 2.13 -13.17
CA GLU A 79 -0.52 1.61 -14.44
C GLU A 79 1.03 1.69 -14.54
N ASP A 80 1.55 2.40 -15.54
CA ASP A 80 2.98 2.54 -15.81
C ASP A 80 3.76 3.22 -14.66
N ALA A 81 3.09 3.98 -13.79
CA ALA A 81 3.74 4.61 -12.63
C ALA A 81 4.26 3.58 -11.62
N LEU A 82 3.77 2.34 -11.66
CA LEU A 82 4.28 1.24 -10.82
C LEU A 82 5.64 0.73 -11.28
N SER A 83 6.09 1.02 -12.50
CA SER A 83 7.34 0.50 -13.07
C SER A 83 8.55 0.56 -12.13
N PRO A 84 8.81 1.66 -11.38
CA PRO A 84 9.95 1.74 -10.48
C PRO A 84 9.87 0.82 -9.25
N VAL A 85 8.68 0.31 -8.92
CA VAL A 85 8.39 -0.45 -7.69
C VAL A 85 7.93 -1.89 -7.95
N ILE A 86 7.87 -2.34 -9.22
CA ILE A 86 7.45 -3.71 -9.56
C ILE A 86 8.30 -4.77 -8.88
N ILE A 87 9.64 -4.64 -8.91
CA ILE A 87 10.53 -5.65 -8.32
C ILE A 87 10.27 -5.84 -6.81
N PRO A 88 10.34 -4.80 -5.96
CA PRO A 88 10.08 -4.98 -4.53
C PRO A 88 8.64 -5.41 -4.25
N LEU A 89 7.67 -5.05 -5.09
CA LEU A 89 6.30 -5.54 -4.98
C LEU A 89 6.21 -7.05 -5.18
N VAL A 90 6.80 -7.57 -6.25
CA VAL A 90 6.82 -9.01 -6.56
C VAL A 90 7.45 -9.79 -5.40
N GLU A 91 8.58 -9.31 -4.87
CA GLU A 91 9.23 -9.91 -3.70
C GLU A 91 8.31 -9.91 -2.47
N GLY A 92 7.59 -8.80 -2.23
CA GLY A 92 6.65 -8.64 -1.13
C GLY A 92 5.45 -9.60 -1.19
N ILE A 93 4.87 -9.80 -2.38
CA ILE A 93 3.67 -10.64 -2.56
C ILE A 93 3.99 -12.14 -2.64
N THR A 94 5.21 -12.53 -3.04
CA THR A 94 5.57 -13.95 -3.27
C THR A 94 5.30 -14.82 -2.03
N LYS A 95 5.52 -14.28 -0.82
CA LYS A 95 5.25 -14.98 0.44
C LYS A 95 3.75 -15.18 0.73
N ASN A 96 2.89 -14.39 0.12
CA ASN A 96 1.44 -14.45 0.32
C ASN A 96 0.77 -15.46 -0.63
N LEU A 97 1.38 -15.77 -1.78
CA LEU A 97 0.85 -16.76 -2.74
C LEU A 97 0.64 -18.16 -2.13
N ASN A 98 1.48 -18.53 -1.15
CA ASN A 98 1.37 -19.80 -0.42
C ASN A 98 0.74 -19.64 0.98
N SER A 99 -0.04 -18.57 1.19
CA SER A 99 -0.72 -18.35 2.46
C SER A 99 -1.79 -19.40 2.69
N LYS A 100 -1.86 -19.95 3.92
CA LYS A 100 -2.96 -20.82 4.37
C LYS A 100 -4.20 -20.03 4.81
N ASP A 101 -4.10 -18.71 4.88
CA ASP A 101 -5.20 -17.84 5.26
C ASP A 101 -6.07 -17.59 4.02
N PRO A 102 -7.37 -18.01 4.02
CA PRO A 102 -8.20 -17.94 2.81
C PRO A 102 -8.40 -16.51 2.30
N GLY A 103 -8.45 -15.52 3.20
CA GLY A 103 -8.61 -14.12 2.81
C GLY A 103 -7.37 -13.58 2.09
N VAL A 104 -6.18 -13.93 2.58
CA VAL A 104 -4.91 -13.56 1.94
C VAL A 104 -4.67 -14.34 0.64
N HIS A 105 -5.13 -15.60 0.56
CA HIS A 105 -4.96 -16.44 -0.62
C HIS A 105 -5.90 -16.05 -1.77
N ALA A 106 -7.09 -15.54 -1.45
CA ALA A 106 -8.08 -15.12 -2.44
C ALA A 106 -7.88 -13.68 -2.94
N ALA A 107 -7.09 -12.88 -2.23
CA ALA A 107 -6.71 -11.53 -2.61
C ALA A 107 -5.58 -11.54 -3.66
#